data_AF-A0A7L2XNT6-F1
#
_entry.id   AF-A0A7L2XNT6-F1
#
_cell.length_a   1.000
_cell.length_b   1.000
_cell.length_c   1.000
_cell.angle_alpha   90.00
_cell.angle_beta   90.00
_cell.angle_gamma   90.00
#
_symmetry.space_group_name_H-M   'P 1'
#
loop_
_entity.id
_entity.type
_entity.pdbx_description
1 polymer ?
#
loop_
_entity_poly.entity_id
_entity_poly.type
_entity_poly.pdbx_seq_one_letter_code
_entity_poly.pdbx_strand_id
1 'polypeptide(L)'
;VYATMRNLAKKEPLEEAAGHRLGKTLEIKQLDVCDEQSIRTCVNSIPDRRIDVLGNNAGMGLIGPIECQTIEEMKTVMDTNFFGLVRLLKEILPDMKRRKSGHIVIISSVMGIQGILFNDVYAASKFAVEGFCESLAIQALKFKL
;
A
#
# COMPACT_ATOMS: atom_id res chain seq x y z
N VAL A 1 -14.40 7.86 -2.29
CA VAL A 1 -13.44 6.74 -2.13
C VAL A 1 -12.77 6.52 -3.47
N TYR A 2 -11.43 6.51 -3.49
CA TYR A 2 -10.66 6.12 -4.66
C TYR A 2 -10.13 4.71 -4.40
N ALA A 3 -10.78 3.71 -4.99
CA ALA A 3 -10.36 2.32 -4.88
C ALA A 3 -9.35 2.04 -6.00
N THR A 4 -8.11 1.74 -5.62
CA THR A 4 -7.05 1.54 -6.62
C THR A 4 -6.79 0.07 -6.88
N MET A 5 -6.34 -0.25 -8.09
CA MET A 5 -5.86 -1.58 -8.43
C MET A 5 -4.78 -1.52 -9.50
N ARG A 6 -3.85 -2.48 -9.46
CA ARG A 6 -2.75 -2.55 -10.44
C ARG A 6 -3.25 -2.82 -11.85
N ASN A 7 -4.21 -3.74 -12.00
CA ASN A 7 -4.73 -4.17 -13.29
C ASN A 7 -6.25 -3.96 -13.35
N LEU A 8 -6.68 -2.99 -14.16
CA LEU A 8 -8.09 -2.66 -14.36
C LEU A 8 -8.90 -3.75 -15.05
N ALA A 9 -8.26 -4.72 -15.72
CA ALA A 9 -8.97 -5.87 -16.28
C ALA A 9 -9.60 -6.77 -15.21
N LYS A 10 -9.26 -6.59 -13.92
CA LYS A 10 -9.81 -7.35 -12.79
C LYS A 10 -10.85 -6.56 -11.97
N LYS A 11 -11.39 -5.47 -12.52
CA LYS A 11 -12.28 -4.56 -11.78
C LYS A 11 -13.70 -5.08 -11.56
N GLU A 12 -14.15 -6.02 -12.38
CA GLU A 12 -15.56 -6.47 -12.42
C GLU A 12 -16.12 -6.84 -11.04
N PRO A 13 -15.45 -7.65 -10.19
CA PRO A 13 -16.01 -8.00 -8.87
C PRO A 13 -16.17 -6.78 -7.95
N LEU A 14 -15.30 -5.78 -8.08
CA LEU A 14 -15.41 -4.55 -7.30
C LEU A 14 -16.51 -3.64 -7.85
N GLU A 15 -16.71 -3.60 -9.16
CA GLU A 15 -17.82 -2.86 -9.78
C GLU A 15 -19.17 -3.44 -9.33
N GLU A 16 -19.30 -4.77 -9.35
CA GLU A 16 -20.48 -5.49 -8.86
C GLU A 16 -20.73 -5.19 -7.37
N ALA A 17 -19.71 -5.32 -6.52
CA ALA A 17 -19.81 -5.05 -5.09
C ALA A 17 -20.12 -3.58 -4.77
N ALA A 18 -19.60 -2.64 -5.57
CA ALA A 18 -19.85 -1.22 -5.40
C ALA A 18 -21.30 -0.83 -5.74
N GLY A 19 -21.90 -1.48 -6.74
CA GLY A 19 -23.26 -1.20 -7.21
C GLY A 19 -23.49 0.29 -7.48
N HIS A 20 -24.54 0.87 -6.89
CA HIS A 20 -24.92 2.27 -7.10
C HIS A 20 -23.91 3.32 -6.59
N ARG A 21 -22.88 2.91 -5.84
CA ARG A 21 -21.82 3.80 -5.32
C ARG A 21 -20.77 4.12 -6.39
N LEU A 22 -20.61 3.24 -7.37
CA LEU A 22 -19.66 3.40 -8.47
C LEU A 22 -19.99 4.67 -9.26
N GLY A 23 -18.97 5.50 -9.51
CA GLY A 23 -19.09 6.79 -10.20
C GLY A 23 -19.77 7.90 -9.40
N LYS A 24 -20.16 7.65 -8.14
CA LYS A 24 -20.76 8.65 -7.24
C LYS A 24 -19.91 8.90 -5.99
N THR A 25 -19.73 7.84 -5.20
CA THR A 25 -18.98 7.90 -3.94
C THR A 25 -17.76 6.96 -3.95
N LEU A 26 -17.67 6.08 -4.95
CA LEU A 26 -16.51 5.22 -5.23
C LEU A 26 -16.10 5.38 -6.69
N GLU A 27 -14.83 5.66 -6.93
CA GLU A 27 -14.18 5.61 -8.24
C GLU A 27 -13.07 4.57 -8.22
N ILE A 28 -12.97 3.78 -9.30
CA ILE A 28 -11.87 2.84 -9.49
C ILE A 28 -10.78 3.53 -10.31
N LYS A 29 -9.54 3.52 -9.81
CA LYS A 29 -8.37 4.09 -10.50
C LYS A 29 -7.25 3.06 -10.62
N GLN A 30 -6.43 3.18 -11.67
CA GLN A 30 -5.23 2.36 -11.78
C GLN A 30 -4.12 2.91 -10.88
N LEU A 31 -3.47 2.05 -10.12
CA LEU A 31 -2.24 2.35 -9.38
C LEU A 31 -1.43 1.07 -9.19
N ASP A 32 -0.20 1.07 -9.67
CA ASP A 32 0.81 0.07 -9.33
C ASP A 32 1.79 0.65 -8.32
N VAL A 33 1.91 0.02 -7.14
CA VAL A 33 2.81 0.49 -6.07
C VAL A 33 4.29 0.28 -6.41
N CYS A 34 4.59 -0.57 -7.40
CA CYS A 34 5.94 -0.80 -7.91
C CYS A 34 6.37 0.25 -8.96
N ASP A 35 5.46 1.12 -9.42
CA ASP A 35 5.73 2.15 -10.45
C ASP A 35 5.45 3.56 -9.90
N GLU A 36 6.52 4.34 -9.69
CA GLU A 36 6.41 5.73 -9.23
C GLU A 36 5.58 6.61 -10.17
N GLN A 37 5.63 6.38 -11.48
CA GLN A 37 4.85 7.16 -12.44
C GLN A 37 3.37 6.80 -12.37
N SER A 38 3.04 5.52 -12.13
CA SER A 38 1.67 5.07 -11.86
C SER A 38 1.11 5.75 -10.60
N ILE A 39 1.88 5.75 -9.50
CA ILE A 39 1.51 6.42 -8.25
C ILE A 39 1.26 7.91 -8.48
N ARG A 40 2.21 8.62 -9.10
CA ARG A 40 2.09 10.06 -9.38
C ARG A 40 0.87 10.36 -10.25
N THR A 41 0.68 9.61 -11.32
CA THR A 41 -0.48 9.78 -12.21
C THR A 41 -1.79 9.63 -11.45
N CYS A 42 -1.91 8.60 -10.60
CA CYS A 42 -3.11 8.39 -9.79
C CYS A 42 -3.34 9.54 -8.79
N VAL A 43 -2.31 9.93 -8.03
CA VAL A 43 -2.41 11.02 -7.04
C VAL A 43 -2.72 12.36 -7.71
N ASN A 44 -2.14 12.64 -8.89
CA ASN A 44 -2.43 13.85 -9.67
C ASN A 44 -3.89 13.92 -10.15
N SER A 45 -4.52 12.76 -10.35
CA SER A 45 -5.91 12.67 -10.81
C SER A 45 -6.94 12.90 -9.69
N ILE A 46 -6.51 12.99 -8.43
CA ILE A 46 -7.37 13.26 -7.27
C ILE A 46 -7.56 14.78 -7.17
N PRO A 47 -8.80 15.27 -6.95
CA PRO A 47 -9.07 16.71 -6.76
C PRO A 47 -8.17 17.32 -5.69
N ASP A 48 -7.56 18.46 -6.01
CA ASP A 48 -6.58 19.17 -5.18
C ASP A 48 -5.38 18.33 -4.71
N ARG A 49 -5.19 17.15 -5.31
CA ARG A 49 -4.26 16.10 -4.84
C ARG A 49 -4.47 15.74 -3.37
N ARG A 50 -5.66 15.98 -2.83
CA ARG A 50 -5.92 15.89 -1.40
C ARG A 50 -6.35 14.48 -1.02
N ILE A 51 -5.56 13.86 -0.15
CA ILE A 51 -5.87 12.56 0.44
C ILE A 51 -6.00 12.75 1.94
N ASP A 52 -7.23 12.61 2.45
CA ASP A 52 -7.50 12.71 3.88
C ASP A 52 -7.21 11.39 4.60
N VAL A 53 -7.45 10.24 3.96
CA VAL A 53 -7.14 8.91 4.50
C VAL A 53 -6.44 8.07 3.45
N LEU A 54 -5.25 7.56 3.79
CA LEU A 54 -4.52 6.58 2.99
C LEU A 54 -4.70 5.19 3.58
N GLY A 55 -5.30 4.27 2.82
CA GLY A 55 -5.32 2.84 3.13
C GLY A 55 -4.33 2.06 2.27
N ASN A 56 -3.15 1.72 2.78
CA ASN A 56 -2.19 0.89 2.06
C ASN A 56 -2.47 -0.59 2.30
N ASN A 57 -3.12 -1.22 1.32
CA ASN A 57 -3.47 -2.64 1.34
C ASN A 57 -2.66 -3.50 0.37
N ALA A 58 -2.05 -2.90 -0.65
CA ALA A 58 -1.33 -3.65 -1.69
C ALA A 58 -0.26 -4.54 -1.06
N GLY A 59 -0.30 -5.82 -1.41
CA GLY A 59 0.66 -6.80 -0.92
C GLY A 59 0.48 -8.15 -1.60
N MET A 60 1.51 -8.97 -1.51
CA MET A 60 1.56 -10.32 -2.04
C MET A 60 2.23 -11.27 -1.03
N GLY A 61 1.76 -12.52 -1.04
CA GLY A 61 2.37 -13.60 -0.28
C GLY A 61 3.44 -14.33 -1.09
N LEU A 62 4.30 -15.05 -0.38
CA LEU A 62 5.21 -16.04 -0.94
C LEU A 62 5.36 -17.13 0.11
N ILE A 63 4.96 -18.36 -0.26
CA ILE A 63 4.85 -19.49 0.64
C ILE A 63 5.60 -20.67 0.03
N GLY A 64 6.47 -21.30 0.79
CA GLY A 64 7.18 -22.51 0.41
C GLY A 64 8.56 -22.61 1.04
N PRO A 65 9.28 -23.74 0.82
CA PRO A 65 10.67 -23.87 1.19
C PRO A 65 11.53 -22.80 0.51
N ILE A 66 12.48 -22.22 1.23
CA ILE A 66 13.28 -21.09 0.76
C ILE A 66 14.15 -21.46 -0.46
N GLU A 67 14.65 -22.69 -0.50
CA GLU A 67 15.47 -23.24 -1.59
C GLU A 67 14.68 -23.46 -2.89
N CYS A 68 13.35 -23.44 -2.84
CA CYS A 68 12.47 -23.54 -4.01
C CYS A 68 12.05 -22.18 -4.58
N GLN A 69 12.41 -21.08 -3.91
CA GLN A 69 12.02 -19.73 -4.28
C GLN A 69 13.20 -19.02 -4.95
N THR A 70 12.92 -18.29 -6.03
CA THR A 70 13.93 -17.49 -6.73
C THR A 70 14.15 -16.16 -6.01
N ILE A 71 15.37 -15.62 -6.10
CA ILE A 71 15.67 -14.29 -5.55
C ILE A 71 14.79 -13.20 -6.19
N GLU A 72 14.41 -13.39 -7.45
CA GLU A 72 13.53 -12.49 -8.19
C GLU A 72 12.12 -12.46 -7.59
N GLU A 73 11.55 -13.61 -7.24
CA GLU A 73 10.26 -13.69 -6.52
C GLU A 73 10.37 -13.00 -5.16
N MET A 74 11.46 -13.25 -4.42
CA MET A 74 11.67 -12.62 -3.11
C MET A 74 11.77 -11.11 -3.19
N LYS A 75 12.51 -10.59 -4.19
CA LYS A 75 12.60 -9.16 -4.49
C LYS A 75 11.23 -8.59 -4.84
N THR A 76 10.41 -9.31 -5.60
CA THR A 76 9.06 -8.87 -5.98
C THR A 76 8.15 -8.71 -4.76
N VAL A 77 8.23 -9.63 -3.80
CA VAL A 77 7.49 -9.54 -2.53
C VAL A 77 7.93 -8.30 -1.75
N MET A 78 9.23 -8.10 -1.57
CA MET A 78 9.76 -6.94 -0.85
C MET A 78 9.43 -5.63 -1.57
N ASP A 79 9.51 -5.62 -2.89
CA ASP A 79 9.22 -4.45 -3.70
C ASP A 79 7.76 -4.04 -3.62
N THR A 80 6.84 -5.02 -3.64
CA THR A 80 5.40 -4.76 -3.52
C THR A 80 5.02 -4.38 -2.09
N ASN A 81 5.41 -5.19 -1.09
CA ASN A 81 4.90 -5.09 0.27
C ASN A 81 5.55 -3.93 1.04
N PHE A 82 6.86 -3.75 0.90
CA PHE A 82 7.63 -2.76 1.66
C PHE A 82 7.93 -1.53 0.82
N PHE A 83 8.66 -1.67 -0.28
CA PHE A 83 9.05 -0.49 -1.05
C PHE A 83 7.84 0.19 -1.72
N GLY A 84 6.81 -0.56 -2.08
CA GLY A 84 5.55 -0.02 -2.58
C GLY A 84 4.87 0.92 -1.60
N LEU A 85 4.81 0.52 -0.33
CA LEU A 85 4.36 1.38 0.78
C LEU A 85 5.25 2.64 0.88
N VAL A 86 6.57 2.47 0.87
CA VAL A 86 7.52 3.58 0.98
C VAL A 86 7.31 4.59 -0.15
N ARG A 87 7.18 4.15 -1.40
CA ARG A 87 6.92 5.03 -2.57
C ARG A 87 5.62 5.79 -2.42
N LEU A 88 4.56 5.11 -1.99
CA LEU A 88 3.25 5.73 -1.81
C LEU A 88 3.29 6.81 -0.74
N LEU A 89 3.96 6.55 0.39
CA LEU A 89 4.14 7.54 1.44
C LEU A 89 5.04 8.70 1.03
N LYS A 90 6.09 8.47 0.24
CA LYS A 90 6.91 9.55 -0.32
C LYS A 90 6.09 10.53 -1.16
N GLU A 91 5.10 10.05 -1.90
CA GLU A 91 4.23 10.89 -2.72
C GLU A 91 3.18 11.65 -1.88
N ILE A 92 2.59 11.01 -0.87
CA ILE A 92 1.39 11.50 -0.19
C ILE A 92 1.73 12.28 1.10
N LEU A 93 2.69 11.79 1.88
CA LEU A 93 3.00 12.32 3.21
C LEU A 93 3.40 13.81 3.21
N PRO A 94 4.12 14.38 2.21
CA PRO A 94 4.46 15.80 2.20
C PRO A 94 3.23 16.72 2.25
N ASP A 95 2.16 16.39 1.53
CA ASP A 95 0.91 17.16 1.57
C ASP A 95 0.20 17.03 2.92
N MET A 96 0.08 15.82 3.45
CA MET A 96 -0.49 15.60 4.79
C MET A 96 0.24 16.42 5.86
N LYS A 97 1.58 16.41 5.82
CA LYS A 97 2.43 17.19 6.74
C LYS A 97 2.22 18.69 6.60
N ARG A 98 2.11 19.20 5.36
CA ARG A 98 1.84 20.62 5.09
C ARG A 98 0.48 21.04 5.67
N ARG A 99 -0.55 20.23 5.46
CA ARG A 99 -1.91 20.48 5.95
C ARG A 99 -2.09 20.18 7.45
N LYS A 100 -1.13 19.47 8.07
CA LYS A 100 -1.21 18.94 9.44
C LYS A 100 -2.51 18.16 9.68
N SER A 101 -2.91 17.39 8.67
CA SER A 101 -4.15 16.63 8.65
C SER A 101 -4.02 15.48 7.66
N GLY A 102 -4.38 14.29 8.11
CA GLY A 102 -4.36 13.05 7.34
C GLY A 102 -4.41 11.86 8.27
N HIS A 103 -4.82 10.70 7.77
CA HIS A 103 -4.76 9.44 8.50
C HIS A 103 -4.19 8.34 7.61
N ILE A 104 -3.34 7.50 8.16
CA ILE A 104 -2.63 6.45 7.42
C ILE A 104 -2.95 5.11 8.07
N VAL A 105 -3.58 4.21 7.32
CA VAL A 105 -3.91 2.85 7.73
C VAL A 105 -3.13 1.89 6.85
N ILE A 106 -2.32 1.04 7.47
CA ILE A 106 -1.45 0.08 6.80
C ILE A 106 -1.92 -1.33 7.10
N ILE A 107 -2.14 -2.13 6.06
CA ILE A 107 -2.50 -3.55 6.22
C ILE A 107 -1.22 -4.38 6.32
N SER A 108 -0.86 -4.71 7.55
CA SER A 108 0.25 -5.61 7.88
C SER A 108 -0.21 -7.07 7.94
N SER A 109 0.27 -7.84 8.92
CA SER A 109 -0.08 -9.24 9.16
C SER A 109 0.30 -9.64 10.59
N VAL A 110 -0.29 -10.72 11.10
CA VAL A 110 0.27 -11.44 12.27
C VAL A 110 1.73 -11.85 12.00
N MET A 111 2.07 -12.13 10.75
CA MET A 111 3.45 -12.42 10.35
C MET A 111 4.38 -11.19 10.34
N GLY A 112 3.87 -10.00 10.69
CA GLY A 112 4.70 -8.82 10.96
C GLY A 112 5.25 -8.77 12.40
N ILE A 113 4.74 -9.65 13.28
CA ILE A 113 5.15 -9.72 14.69
C ILE A 113 5.63 -11.12 15.12
N GLN A 114 5.47 -12.14 14.28
CA GLN A 114 6.04 -13.48 14.49
C GLN A 114 6.30 -14.22 13.18
N GLY A 115 7.28 -15.13 13.17
CA GLY A 115 7.52 -16.02 12.04
C GLY A 115 6.52 -17.17 11.99
N ILE A 116 6.16 -17.60 10.77
CA ILE A 116 5.34 -18.79 10.52
C ILE A 116 6.04 -19.65 9.46
N LEU A 117 6.00 -20.97 9.63
CA LEU A 117 6.68 -21.94 8.76
C LEU A 117 6.37 -21.67 7.27
N PHE A 118 7.40 -21.74 6.42
CA PHE A 118 7.36 -21.52 4.97
C PHE A 118 6.95 -20.12 4.50
N ASN A 119 6.88 -19.12 5.39
CA ASN A 119 6.52 -17.74 5.05
C ASN A 119 7.71 -16.78 5.20
N ASP A 120 8.93 -17.27 5.12
CA ASP A 120 10.16 -16.58 5.52
C ASP A 120 10.27 -15.16 4.96
N VAL A 121 10.12 -15.02 3.64
CA VAL A 121 10.25 -13.74 2.93
C VAL A 121 9.00 -12.87 3.09
N TYR A 122 7.81 -13.47 3.12
CA TYR A 122 6.58 -12.72 3.36
C TYR A 122 6.57 -12.12 4.77
N ALA A 123 6.91 -12.91 5.79
CA ALA A 123 7.07 -12.47 7.17
C ALA A 123 8.12 -11.35 7.25
N ALA A 124 9.31 -11.56 6.67
CA ALA A 124 10.34 -10.53 6.61
C ALA A 124 9.82 -9.20 6.03
N SER A 125 9.03 -9.25 4.95
CA SER A 125 8.43 -8.05 4.35
C SER A 125 7.43 -7.35 5.26
N LYS A 126 6.68 -8.10 6.09
CA LYS A 126 5.70 -7.54 7.04
C LYS A 126 6.36 -7.01 8.31
N PHE A 127 7.42 -7.65 8.80
CA PHE A 127 8.28 -7.09 9.85
C PHE A 127 8.92 -5.77 9.40
N ALA A 128 9.38 -5.69 8.13
CA ALA A 128 9.91 -4.44 7.57
C ALA A 128 8.86 -3.32 7.55
N VAL A 129 7.61 -3.66 7.22
CA VAL A 129 6.47 -2.72 7.30
C VAL A 129 6.25 -2.25 8.74
N GLU A 130 6.19 -3.15 9.72
CA GLU A 130 6.01 -2.77 11.13
C GLU A 130 7.10 -1.83 11.63
N GLY A 131 8.38 -2.21 11.46
CA GLY A 131 9.51 -1.40 11.93
C GLY A 131 9.56 -0.02 11.25
N PHE A 132 9.22 0.04 9.97
CA PHE A 132 9.12 1.29 9.24
C PHE A 132 7.96 2.16 9.73
N CYS A 133 6.78 1.58 9.92
CA CYS A 133 5.60 2.30 10.40
C CYS A 133 5.75 2.78 11.85
N GLU A 134 6.36 1.99 12.73
CA GLU A 134 6.69 2.39 14.10
C GLU A 134 7.62 3.61 14.10
N SER A 135 8.67 3.58 13.29
CA SER A 135 9.59 4.70 13.11
C SER A 135 8.88 5.94 12.55
N LEU A 136 8.01 5.74 11.55
CA LEU A 136 7.26 6.83 10.90
C LEU A 136 6.23 7.45 11.85
N ALA A 137 5.59 6.66 12.71
CA ALA A 137 4.58 7.15 13.66
C ALA A 137 5.16 8.23 14.58
N ILE A 138 6.39 8.03 15.08
CA ILE A 138 7.09 9.03 15.89
C ILE A 138 7.29 10.34 15.11
N GLN A 139 7.62 10.25 13.82
CA GLN A 139 7.73 11.41 12.95
C GLN A 139 6.35 12.06 12.70
N ALA A 140 5.32 11.27 12.41
CA ALA A 140 3.97 11.70 12.07
C ALA A 140 3.31 12.51 13.21
N LEU A 141 3.51 12.08 14.46
CA LEU A 141 3.05 12.79 15.67
C LEU A 141 3.52 14.25 15.72
N LYS A 142 4.74 14.56 15.24
CA LYS A 142 5.26 15.94 15.20
C LYS A 142 4.48 16.84 14.24
N PHE A 143 3.73 16.26 13.30
CA PHE A 143 2.90 16.97 12.33
C PHE A 143 1.41 16.87 12.63
N LYS A 144 1.02 16.29 13.79
CA LYS A 144 -0.38 16.02 14.18
C LYS A 144 -1.11 15.12 13.19
N LEU A 145 -0.39 14.14 12.64
CA LEU A 145 -0.91 13.05 11.82
C LEU A 145 -1.09 11.79 12.65
#